data_AF-A0A7S2N6T3-F1
#
_entry.id   AF-A0A7S2N6T3-F1
#
_cell.length_a   1.000
_cell.length_b   1.000
_cell.length_c   1.000
_cell.angle_alpha   90.00
_cell.angle_beta   90.00
_cell.angle_gamma   90.00
#
_symmetry.space_group_name_H-M   'P 1'
#
loop_
_entity.id
_entity.type
_entity.pdbx_description
1 polymer ?
#
loop_
_entity_poly.entity_id
_entity_poly.type
_entity_poly.pdbx_seq_one_letter_code
_entity_poly.pdbx_strand_id
1 'polypeptide(L)'
;GDATLIGDEGGFAPPCDARQGVELIMEAIAKAGYEGKCKVGMDVAASEFKVEGQDCYDLGTWYPESEKTPELKMSGAQLGEFYAGLCKDFPIITIEDPFDQ
;
A
#
# COMPACT_ATOMS: atom_id res chain seq x y z
N GLY A 1 -3.38 11.82 -18.35
CA GLY A 1 -4.42 12.61 -17.69
C GLY A 1 -5.59 11.72 -17.35
N ASP A 2 -5.33 10.59 -16.69
CA ASP A 2 -6.31 9.51 -16.47
C ASP A 2 -6.55 9.21 -14.97
N ALA A 3 -5.92 9.98 -14.07
CA ALA A 3 -5.88 9.67 -12.64
C ALA A 3 -7.08 10.20 -11.83
N THR A 4 -8.12 10.74 -12.48
CA THR A 4 -9.31 11.29 -11.80
C THR A 4 -10.59 10.50 -12.04
N LEU A 5 -10.51 9.34 -12.71
CA LEU A 5 -11.62 8.40 -12.72
C LEU A 5 -11.80 7.81 -11.31
N ILE A 6 -13.06 7.55 -10.94
CA ILE A 6 -13.41 7.02 -9.63
C ILE A 6 -13.67 5.52 -9.72
N GLY A 7 -13.18 4.78 -8.74
CA GLY A 7 -13.54 3.37 -8.53
C GLY A 7 -14.89 3.22 -7.85
N ASP A 8 -15.26 1.98 -7.52
CA ASP A 8 -16.57 1.62 -6.98
C ASP A 8 -16.87 2.31 -5.63
N GLU A 9 -15.85 2.56 -4.81
CA GLU A 9 -15.97 3.23 -3.52
C GLU A 9 -15.65 4.74 -3.58
N GLY A 10 -15.53 5.31 -4.78
CA GLY A 10 -15.27 6.74 -4.98
C GLY A 10 -13.80 7.16 -4.83
N GLY A 11 -12.89 6.22 -4.62
CA GLY A 11 -11.43 6.45 -4.59
C GLY A 11 -10.81 6.63 -5.97
N PHE A 12 -9.59 7.16 -6.00
CA PHE A 12 -8.76 7.27 -7.20
C PHE A 12 -7.74 6.12 -7.26
N ALA A 13 -7.33 5.73 -8.47
CA ALA A 13 -6.30 4.71 -8.70
C ALA A 13 -5.14 5.25 -9.55
N PRO A 14 -4.35 6.22 -9.05
CA PRO A 14 -3.16 6.68 -9.77
C PRO A 14 -2.12 5.57 -9.84
N PRO A 15 -1.32 5.49 -10.92
CA PRO A 15 -0.19 4.56 -10.98
C PRO A 15 0.85 4.96 -9.92
N CYS A 16 0.96 4.18 -8.85
CA CYS A 16 1.88 4.41 -7.75
C CYS A 16 2.21 3.10 -7.03
N ASP A 17 3.36 3.07 -6.38
CA ASP A 17 3.64 2.05 -5.36
C ASP A 17 3.00 2.44 -4.01
N ALA A 18 3.04 1.53 -3.04
CA ALA A 18 2.43 1.74 -1.73
C ALA A 18 2.98 2.99 -1.01
N ARG A 19 4.28 3.27 -1.11
CA ARG A 19 4.87 4.46 -0.48
C ARG A 19 4.38 5.73 -1.16
N GLN A 20 4.46 5.78 -2.48
CA GLN A 20 4.00 6.91 -3.29
C GLN A 20 2.52 7.20 -3.06
N GLY A 21 1.69 6.16 -2.90
CA GLY A 21 0.28 6.30 -2.53
C GLY A 21 0.10 7.06 -1.21
N VAL A 22 0.86 6.69 -0.17
CA VAL A 22 0.82 7.40 1.12
C VAL A 22 1.39 8.82 1.00
N GLU A 23 2.46 9.04 0.23
CA GLU A 23 3.04 10.37 -0.01
C GLU A 23 2.03 11.32 -0.68
N LEU A 24 1.27 10.83 -1.67
CA LEU A 24 0.19 11.59 -2.31
C LEU A 24 -0.92 11.98 -1.33
N ILE A 25 -1.31 11.06 -0.43
CA ILE A 25 -2.29 11.35 0.62
C ILE A 25 -1.76 12.43 1.56
N MET A 26 -0.48 12.35 1.95
CA MET A 26 0.15 13.37 2.81
C MET A 26 0.21 14.73 2.13
N GLU A 27 0.55 14.78 0.85
CA GLU A 27 0.53 16.02 0.06
C GLU A 27 -0.88 16.63 -0.01
N ALA A 28 -1.91 15.80 -0.19
CA ALA A 28 -3.30 16.26 -0.21
C ALA A 28 -3.74 16.83 1.15
N ILE A 29 -3.41 16.15 2.26
CA ILE A 29 -3.69 16.62 3.63
C ILE A 29 -3.01 17.98 3.88
N ALA A 30 -1.76 18.13 3.45
CA ALA A 30 -0.99 19.36 3.55
C ALA A 30 -1.65 20.51 2.79
N LYS A 31 -1.98 20.29 1.51
CA LYS A 31 -2.66 21.27 0.65
C LYS A 31 -4.03 21.68 1.20
N ALA A 32 -4.72 20.77 1.87
CA ALA A 32 -6.01 21.04 2.50
C ALA A 32 -5.91 21.73 3.87
N GLY A 33 -4.70 21.87 4.45
CA GLY A 33 -4.48 22.53 5.74
C GLY A 33 -4.84 21.68 6.97
N TYR A 34 -4.84 20.35 6.83
CA TYR A 34 -5.20 19.41 7.90
C TYR A 34 -4.02 18.61 8.45
N GLU A 35 -2.79 19.08 8.26
CA GLU A 35 -1.60 18.44 8.84
C GLU A 35 -1.76 18.24 10.35
N GLY A 36 -1.41 17.04 10.83
CA GLY A 36 -1.54 16.65 12.23
C GLY A 36 -2.96 16.34 12.70
N LYS A 37 -4.00 16.72 11.93
CA LYS A 37 -5.42 16.43 12.25
C LYS A 37 -5.92 15.17 11.55
N CYS A 38 -5.46 14.91 10.33
CA CYS A 38 -5.75 13.68 9.61
C CYS A 38 -4.64 12.64 9.82
N LYS A 39 -5.04 11.37 9.84
CA LYS A 39 -4.17 10.19 9.95
C LYS A 39 -4.54 9.21 8.83
N VAL A 40 -3.66 8.25 8.56
CA VAL A 40 -3.84 7.29 7.46
C VAL A 40 -4.23 5.92 8.03
N GLY A 41 -5.20 5.28 7.38
CA GLY A 41 -5.49 3.86 7.55
C GLY A 41 -5.22 3.15 6.22
N MET A 42 -4.81 1.89 6.29
CA MET A 42 -4.54 1.06 5.11
C MET A 42 -5.32 -0.25 5.23
N ASP A 43 -6.03 -0.63 4.18
CA ASP A 43 -6.50 -2.00 3.98
C ASP A 43 -5.58 -2.63 2.95
N VAL A 44 -4.86 -3.68 3.37
CA VAL A 44 -3.88 -4.34 2.51
C VAL A 44 -4.51 -5.50 1.74
N ALA A 45 -5.56 -6.13 2.28
CA ALA A 45 -6.17 -7.34 1.74
C ALA A 45 -5.10 -8.40 1.34
N ALA A 46 -4.18 -8.72 2.25
CA ALA A 46 -2.96 -9.49 1.92
C ALA A 46 -3.20 -10.89 1.34
N SER A 47 -4.38 -11.47 1.60
CA SER A 47 -4.82 -12.71 0.96
C SER A 47 -4.88 -12.63 -0.58
N GLU A 48 -5.14 -11.44 -1.16
CA GLU A 48 -5.22 -11.25 -2.62
C GLU A 48 -3.87 -11.42 -3.34
N PHE A 49 -2.76 -11.28 -2.61
CA PHE A 49 -1.41 -11.45 -3.15
C PHE A 49 -0.58 -12.48 -2.38
N LYS A 50 -1.25 -13.34 -1.60
CA LYS A 50 -0.63 -14.51 -0.99
C LYS A 50 -0.29 -15.54 -2.07
N VAL A 51 0.94 -16.05 -2.07
CA VAL A 51 1.34 -17.07 -3.05
C VAL A 51 0.87 -18.45 -2.58
N GLU A 52 -0.04 -19.08 -3.35
CA GLU A 52 -0.58 -20.40 -3.01
C GLU A 52 0.54 -21.45 -2.87
N GLY A 53 0.51 -22.19 -1.76
CA GLY A 53 1.48 -23.23 -1.45
C GLY A 53 2.87 -22.73 -1.05
N GLN A 54 3.08 -21.42 -0.89
CA GLN A 54 4.36 -20.84 -0.46
C GLN A 54 4.18 -19.95 0.76
N ASP A 55 5.20 -19.85 1.62
CA ASP A 55 5.19 -18.94 2.78
C ASP A 55 5.68 -17.53 2.42
N CYS A 56 5.14 -16.98 1.34
CA CYS A 56 5.43 -15.61 0.90
C CYS A 56 4.21 -14.92 0.29
N TYR A 57 4.37 -13.62 0.09
CA TYR A 57 3.43 -12.67 -0.50
C TYR A 57 4.10 -12.01 -1.71
N ASP A 58 3.38 -11.80 -2.81
CA ASP A 58 3.91 -11.21 -4.05
C ASP A 58 3.31 -9.82 -4.30
N LEU A 59 3.99 -8.77 -3.83
CA LEU A 59 3.56 -7.38 -4.01
C LEU A 59 3.62 -6.94 -5.49
N GLY A 60 4.28 -7.73 -6.35
CA GLY A 60 4.35 -7.54 -7.79
C GLY A 60 3.22 -8.20 -8.56
N THR A 61 2.18 -8.75 -7.89
CA THR A 61 1.07 -9.49 -8.52
C THR A 61 0.48 -8.76 -9.74
N TRP A 62 0.34 -7.44 -9.66
CA TRP A 62 -0.24 -6.60 -10.73
C TRP A 62 0.80 -5.83 -11.55
N TYR A 63 2.09 -6.04 -11.31
CA TYR A 63 3.16 -5.34 -12.02
C TYR A 63 3.41 -6.00 -13.39
N PRO A 64 3.80 -5.22 -14.42
CA PRO A 64 4.34 -5.78 -15.64
C PRO A 64 5.52 -6.70 -15.34
N GLU A 65 5.66 -7.82 -16.07
CA GLU A 65 6.72 -8.80 -15.81
C GLU A 65 8.14 -8.18 -15.85
N SER A 66 8.34 -7.15 -16.66
CA SER A 66 9.61 -6.40 -16.75
C SER A 66 9.94 -5.56 -15.52
N GLU A 67 8.97 -5.29 -14.66
CA GLU A 67 9.10 -4.46 -13.46
C GLU A 67 9.10 -5.31 -12.18
N LYS A 68 8.84 -6.63 -12.30
CA LYS A 68 8.91 -7.53 -11.15
C LYS A 68 10.34 -7.74 -10.72
N THR A 69 10.61 -7.55 -9.44
CA THR A 69 11.90 -7.83 -8.84
C THR A 69 11.76 -8.87 -7.72
N PRO A 70 12.83 -9.63 -7.38
CA PRO A 70 12.77 -10.61 -6.30
C PRO A 70 12.35 -10.02 -4.95
N GLU A 71 12.64 -8.73 -4.72
CA GLU A 71 12.31 -8.01 -3.48
C GLU A 71 10.81 -7.77 -3.30
N LEU A 72 10.01 -7.85 -4.38
CA LEU A 72 8.56 -7.78 -4.30
C LEU A 72 7.94 -9.06 -3.68
N LYS A 73 8.70 -10.16 -3.65
CA LYS A 73 8.30 -11.37 -2.94
C LYS A 73 8.83 -11.34 -1.52
N MET A 74 7.92 -11.21 -0.57
CA MET A 74 8.24 -11.05 0.84
C MET A 74 7.68 -12.21 1.66
N SER A 75 8.47 -12.72 2.60
CA SER A 75 7.94 -13.49 3.73
C SER A 75 7.06 -12.62 4.62
N GLY A 76 6.26 -13.23 5.50
CA GLY A 76 5.46 -12.47 6.47
C GLY A 76 6.31 -11.54 7.36
N ALA A 77 7.53 -11.97 7.73
CA ALA A 77 8.46 -11.14 8.50
C ALA A 77 8.92 -9.90 7.72
N GLN A 78 9.33 -10.09 6.46
CA GLN A 78 9.75 -8.98 5.58
C GLN A 78 8.59 -8.01 5.30
N LEU A 79 7.38 -8.53 5.12
CA LEU A 79 6.18 -7.71 4.94
C LEU A 79 5.83 -6.91 6.20
N GLY A 80 5.99 -7.51 7.38
CA GLY A 80 5.87 -6.81 8.66
C GLY A 80 6.90 -5.69 8.83
N GLU A 81 8.16 -5.93 8.45
CA GLU A 81 9.21 -4.90 8.45
C GLU A 81 8.90 -3.77 7.45
N PHE A 82 8.36 -4.11 6.28
CA PHE A 82 7.89 -3.14 5.30
C PHE A 82 6.80 -2.22 5.89
N TYR A 83 5.78 -2.78 6.54
CA TYR A 83 4.76 -1.99 7.24
C TYR A 83 5.35 -1.13 8.36
N ALA A 84 6.28 -1.67 9.14
CA ALA A 84 6.95 -0.92 10.20
C ALA A 84 7.74 0.29 9.65
N GLY A 85 8.35 0.15 8.47
CA GLY A 85 8.99 1.25 7.75
C GLY A 85 7.99 2.35 7.37
N LEU A 86 6.83 1.97 6.82
CA LEU A 86 5.77 2.93 6.50
C LEU A 86 5.23 3.65 7.74
N CYS A 87 4.96 2.91 8.82
CA CYS A 87 4.48 3.50 10.09
C CYS A 87 5.50 4.41 10.77
N LYS A 88 6.80 4.23 10.49
CA LYS A 88 7.86 5.12 10.99
C LYS A 88 7.87 6.45 10.25
N ASP A 89 7.63 6.41 8.95
CA ASP A 89 7.73 7.57 8.07
C ASP A 89 6.42 8.35 7.95
N PHE A 90 5.28 7.69 8.15
CA PHE A 90 3.95 8.24 7.92
C PHE A 90 3.02 8.03 9.13
N PRO A 91 2.01 8.90 9.33
CA PRO A 91 1.07 8.80 10.45
C PRO A 91 -0.01 7.73 10.19
N ILE A 92 0.40 6.50 9.90
CA ILE A 92 -0.46 5.33 9.74
C ILE A 92 -0.87 4.84 11.14
N ILE A 93 -2.17 4.74 11.39
CA ILE A 93 -2.72 4.38 12.70
C ILE A 93 -3.46 3.04 12.70
N THR A 94 -3.85 2.54 11.53
CA THR A 94 -4.53 1.25 11.36
C THR A 94 -4.03 0.57 10.10
N ILE A 95 -3.85 -0.76 10.18
CA ILE A 95 -3.60 -1.63 9.04
C ILE A 95 -4.58 -2.80 9.16
N GLU A 96 -5.48 -2.93 8.20
CA GLU A 96 -6.46 -4.00 8.06
C GLU A 96 -5.91 -5.09 7.12
N ASP A 97 -6.25 -6.35 7.44
CA ASP A 97 -5.81 -7.56 6.74
C ASP A 97 -4.34 -7.56 6.28
N PRO A 98 -3.38 -7.35 7.22
CA PRO A 98 -1.95 -7.20 6.88
C PRO A 98 -1.29 -8.50 6.40
N PHE A 99 -1.92 -9.65 6.66
CA PHE A 99 -1.44 -11.00 6.34
C PHE A 99 -2.63 -11.86 5.89
N ASP A 100 -2.34 -13.05 5.39
CA ASP A 100 -3.34 -14.06 5.02
C ASP A 100 -4.14 -14.56 6.24
N GLN A 101 -5.34 -15.09 5.98
CA GLN A 101 -6.34 -15.52 6.98
C GLN A 101 -5.97 -16.81 7.75
#